data_AF-A0A2H6AUY8-F1
#
_entry.id   AF-A0A2H6AUY8-F1
#
_cell.length_a   1.000
_cell.length_b   1.000
_cell.length_c   1.000
_cell.angle_alpha   90.00
_cell.angle_beta   90.00
_cell.angle_gamma   90.00
#
_symmetry.space_group_name_H-M   'P 1'
#
loop_
_entity.id
_entity.type
_entity.pdbx_description
1 polymer ?
#
loop_
_entity_poly.entity_id
_entity_poly.type
_entity_poly.pdbx_seq_one_letter_code
_entity_poly.pdbx_strand_id
1 'polypeptide(L)' 'MAEIVEAVDGPIALTTCIDDADESCGIATLCPARGNWQRINDAIRAALGEISLAEMAHAVPEAFLDPHESLPVR' A
#
# COMPACT_ATOMS: atom_id res chain seq x y z
N MET A 1 2.84 3.46 6.53
CA MET A 1 2.45 3.91 5.18
C MET A 1 1.10 3.34 4.75
N ALA A 2 0.76 2.11 5.13
CA ALA A 2 -0.53 1.47 4.82
C ALA A 2 -1.75 2.38 5.02
N GLU A 3 -1.84 3.09 6.16
CA GLU A 3 -2.96 4.00 6.46
C GLU A 3 -3.11 5.15 5.45
N ILE A 4 -1.99 5.70 4.96
CA ILE A 4 -2.01 6.79 3.97
C ILE A 4 -2.49 6.26 2.63
N VAL A 5 -1.99 5.09 2.21
CA VAL A 5 -2.44 4.41 1.00
C VAL A 5 -3.94 4.16 1.09
N GLU A 6 -4.43 3.63 2.22
CA GLU A 6 -5.86 3.34 2.40
C GLU A 6 -6.75 4.58 2.39
N ALA A 7 -6.25 5.69 2.92
CA ALA A 7 -6.98 6.95 2.91
C ALA A 7 -7.11 7.56 1.51
N VAL A 8 -6.14 7.32 0.62
CA VAL A 8 -6.09 7.91 -0.73
C VAL A 8 -6.72 6.99 -1.77
N ASP A 9 -6.34 5.71 -1.77
CA ASP A 9 -6.72 4.75 -2.81
C ASP A 9 -7.91 3.86 -2.40
N GLY A 10 -8.32 3.92 -1.14
CA GLY A 10 -9.28 2.98 -0.55
C GLY A 10 -8.59 1.72 0.00
N PRO A 11 -9.37 0.72 0.45
CA PRO A 11 -8.82 -0.45 1.13
C PRO A 11 -7.69 -1.13 0.34
N ILE A 12 -6.60 -1.51 1.02
CA ILE A 12 -5.59 -2.39 0.42
C ILE A 12 -6.24 -3.76 0.25
N ALA A 13 -6.77 -3.99 -0.95
CA ALA A 13 -7.41 -5.22 -1.37
C ALA A 13 -7.04 -5.50 -2.84
N LEU A 14 -6.04 -6.37 -3.06
CA LEU A 14 -5.55 -6.68 -4.41
C LEU A 14 -6.60 -7.30 -5.34
N THR A 15 -7.63 -7.93 -4.80
CA THR A 15 -8.70 -8.55 -5.56
C THR A 15 -10.02 -8.24 -4.87
N THR A 16 -11.08 -8.08 -5.66
CA THR A 16 -12.41 -7.76 -5.11
C THR A 16 -12.89 -8.80 -4.11
N CYS A 17 -12.54 -10.08 -4.30
CA CYS A 17 -12.99 -11.15 -3.40
C CYS A 17 -12.32 -11.18 -2.02
N ILE A 18 -11.36 -10.29 -1.74
CA ILE A 18 -10.76 -10.14 -0.40
C ILE A 18 -11.07 -8.78 0.23
N ASP A 19 -11.82 -7.92 -0.46
CA ASP A 19 -12.33 -6.69 0.11
C ASP A 19 -13.63 -7.00 0.86
N ASP A 20 -13.63 -6.83 2.19
CA ASP A 20 -14.82 -7.05 3.02
C ASP A 20 -15.92 -6.00 2.78
N ALA A 21 -15.61 -4.90 2.07
CA ALA A 21 -16.58 -3.89 1.66
C ALA A 21 -17.21 -4.17 0.28
N ASP A 22 -16.63 -5.07 -0.52
CA ASP A 22 -17.06 -5.35 -1.90
C ASP A 22 -17.36 -6.85 -2.13
N GLU A 23 -18.64 -7.19 -2.00
CA GLU A 23 -19.16 -8.54 -2.22
C GLU A 23 -19.50 -8.83 -3.70
N SER A 24 -19.02 -8.03 -4.66
CA SER A 24 -19.39 -8.19 -6.08
C SER A 24 -18.81 -9.46 -6.73
N CYS A 25 -17.87 -10.15 -6.08
CA CYS A 25 -17.33 -11.41 -6.58
C CYS A 25 -18.26 -12.60 -6.28
N GLY A 26 -19.11 -12.96 -7.25
CA GLY A 26 -20.13 -14.01 -7.12
C GLY A 26 -19.63 -15.45 -6.86
N ILE A 27 -18.32 -15.68 -6.81
CA ILE A 27 -17.73 -16.99 -6.47
C ILE A 27 -16.74 -16.94 -5.31
N ALA A 28 -16.68 -15.84 -4.55
CA ALA A 28 -15.68 -15.63 -3.50
C ALA A 28 -15.59 -16.81 -2.52
N THR A 29 -16.73 -17.38 -2.12
CA THR A 29 -16.82 -18.51 -1.18
C THR A 29 -16.34 -19.84 -1.77
N LEU A 30 -16.31 -19.97 -3.10
CA LEU A 30 -15.90 -21.18 -3.82
C LEU A 30 -14.53 -21.04 -4.47
N CYS A 31 -13.95 -19.83 -4.48
CA CYS A 31 -12.68 -19.55 -5.14
C CYS A 31 -11.51 -20.02 -4.27
N PRO A 32 -10.79 -21.10 -4.65
CA PRO A 32 -9.67 -21.61 -3.85
C PRO A 32 -8.51 -20.62 -3.79
N ALA A 33 -8.42 -19.68 -4.75
CA ALA A 33 -7.38 -18.66 -4.76
C ALA A 33 -7.60 -17.57 -3.69
N ARG A 34 -8.83 -17.38 -3.17
CA ARG A 34 -9.16 -16.32 -2.21
C ARG A 34 -8.26 -16.36 -0.97
N GLY A 35 -8.05 -17.54 -0.40
CA GLY A 35 -7.18 -17.71 0.78
C GLY A 35 -5.72 -17.34 0.51
N ASN A 36 -5.21 -17.66 -0.68
CA ASN A 36 -3.86 -17.25 -1.08
C ASN A 36 -3.79 -15.73 -1.27
N TRP A 37 -4.79 -15.13 -1.89
CA TRP A 37 -4.87 -13.68 -2.06
C TRP A 37 -4.96 -12.93 -0.74
N GLN A 38 -5.71 -13.44 0.24
CA GLN A 38 -5.79 -12.85 1.57
C GLN A 38 -4.41 -12.84 2.25
N ARG A 39 -3.70 -13.98 2.21
CA ARG A 39 -2.33 -14.08 2.73
C ARG A 39 -1.35 -13.10 2.06
N ILE A 40 -1.43 -12.95 0.73
CA ILE A 40 -0.57 -12.02 -0.02
C ILE A 40 -0.91 -10.57 0.37
N ASN A 41 -2.20 -10.25 0.48
CA ASN A 41 -2.66 -8.92 0.85
C ASN A 41 -2.21 -8.52 2.26
N ASP A 42 -2.29 -9.45 3.21
CA ASP A 42 -1.78 -9.24 4.57
C ASP A 42 -0.27 -8.97 4.57
N ALA A 43 0.50 -9.70 3.76
CA ALA A 43 1.94 -9.49 3.63
C ALA A 43 2.27 -8.11 3.06
N ILE A 44 1.50 -7.64 2.07
CA ILE A 44 1.65 -6.30 1.49
C ILE A 44 1.29 -5.22 2.51
N ARG A 45 0.14 -5.37 3.20
CA ARG A 45 -0.27 -4.42 4.23
C ARG A 45 0.76 -4.34 5.35
N ALA A 46 1.31 -5.48 5.79
CA ALA A 46 2.38 -5.53 6.77
C ALA A 46 3.65 -4.81 6.27
N ALA A 47 4.09 -5.08 5.04
CA ALA A 47 5.24 -4.41 4.45
C ALA A 47 5.05 -2.88 4.36
N LEU A 48 3.86 -2.41 4.00
CA LEU A 48 3.51 -0.98 4.01
C LEU A 48 3.36 -0.42 5.43
N GLY A 49 3.08 -1.27 6.42
CA GLY A 49 3.04 -0.90 7.83
C GLY A 49 4.41 -0.49 8.36
N GLU A 50 5.47 -1.18 7.92
CA GLU A 50 6.85 -0.94 8.36
C GLU A 50 7.50 0.32 7.78
N ILE A 51 6.88 0.94 6.76
CA ILE A 51 7.41 2.14 6.11
C ILE A 51 6.78 3.40 6.72
N SER A 52 7.62 4.28 7.24
CA SER A 52 7.20 5.60 7.75
C SER A 52 7.06 6.63 6.62
N LEU A 53 6.27 7.68 6.85
CA LEU A 53 6.19 8.81 5.93
C LEU A 53 7.54 9.53 5.80
N ALA A 54 8.30 9.60 6.90
CA ALA A 54 9.63 10.22 6.90
C ALA A 54 10.59 9.48 5.97
N GLU A 55 10.64 8.14 6.01
CA GLU A 55 11.48 7.36 5.09
C GLU A 55 11.10 7.59 3.63
N MET A 56 9.79 7.64 3.32
CA MET A 56 9.33 7.95 1.96
C MET A 56 9.71 9.35 1.50
N ALA A 57 9.61 10.35 2.39
CA ALA A 57 9.96 11.74 2.06
C ALA A 57 11.46 11.93 1.78
N HIS A 58 12.32 11.10 2.37
CA HIS A 58 13.78 11.16 2.17
C HIS A 58 14.28 10.13 1.15
N ALA A 59 13.39 9.36 0.52
CA ALA A 59 13.75 8.38 -0.50
C ALA A 59 13.99 9.00 -1.89
N VAL A 60 14.01 10.34 -2.01
CA VAL A 60 14.28 11.04 -3.28
C VAL A 60 15.72 10.71 -3.69
N PRO A 61 15.94 10.02 -4.83
CA PRO A 61 17.30 9.73 -5.28
C PRO A 61 18.05 11.03 -5.57
N GLU A 62 19.35 11.07 -5.28
CA GLU A 62 20.18 12.26 -5.48
C GLU A 62 20.09 12.83 -6.91
N ALA A 63 19.84 11.96 -7.91
CA ALA A 63 19.63 12.35 -9.29
C ALA A 63 18.41 13.27 -9.54
N PHE A 64 17.47 13.33 -8.59
CA PHE A 64 16.27 14.16 -8.64
C PHE A 64 16.33 15.35 -7.66
N LEU A 65 17.42 15.51 -6.91
CA LEU A 65 17.64 16.70 -6.09
C LEU A 65 18.10 17.85 -7.00
N ASP A 66 17.43 19.00 -6.93
CA ASP A 66 17.84 20.19 -7.65
C ASP A 66 19.18 20.69 -7.05
N PRO A 67 20.27 20.79 -7.84
CA PRO A 67 21.56 21.28 -7.34
C PRO A 67 21.49 22.72 -6.79
N HIS A 68 20.45 23.47 -7.15
CA HIS A 68 20.26 24.86 -6.76
C HIS A 68 19.36 25.05 -5.54
N GLU A 69 18.72 23.99 -5.04
CA GLU A 69 17.91 24.04 -3.83
C GLU A 69 18.77 23.68 -2.62
N SER A 70 19.46 24.69 -2.08
CA SER A 70 20.07 24.57 -0.76
C SER A 70 18.98 24.49 0.30
N LEU A 71 18.63 23.27 0.76
CA LEU A 71 17.67 23.08 1.84
C LEU A 71 18.28 23.57 3.17
N PRO A 72 17.73 24.61 3.84
CA PRO A 72 17.95 24.79 5.25
C PRO A 72 16.94 23.88 5.96
N VAL A 73 17.39 22.71 6.42
CA VAL A 73 16.60 21.92 7.37
C VAL A 73 16.65 22.67 8.70
N ARG A 74 15.50 23.21 9.12
CA ARG A 74 15.30 23.79 10.46
C ARG A 74 14.79 22.73 11.42
#